data_AF-A0A249SNR7-F1
#
_entry.id   AF-A0A249SNR7-F1
#
_cell.length_a   1.000
_cell.length_b   1.000
_cell.length_c   1.000
_cell.angle_alpha   90.00
_cell.angle_beta   90.00
_cell.angle_gamma   90.00
#
_symmetry.space_group_name_H-M   'P 1'
#
loop_
_entity.id
_entity.type
_entity.pdbx_description
1 polymer ?
#
loop_
_entity_poly.entity_id
_entity_poly.type
_entity_poly.pdbx_seq_one_letter_code
_entity_poly.pdbx_strand_id
1 'polypeptide(L)'
;MNYFKLKKESLKNWFSNYSLKDWRFWYKAIFVLIMTIVVLYSYIQAFVSSSNNVAELNKLINNNQEQTWTIQSILQYGIDNNSNWISTTKNGVTSIKGVIVFTTTTDGVLKASYQPFEQLVYMSSFFTLISNLLILIWMYVALLKPYNEGKKGILNNRGALIFTTYITITFLLYNIILRATVSMVDNNFISHLINEMFHTVAPIAFVGYVIFGIKRETKDLLSFKDLKLTWLYGISGLIGYGVYAIIRGLIMVAGGTPGSSQLAFPYPFLQITEKAVKMGNIELPGIVLFLIFVVVIASICIGFTSLYRVIMLKIINVKLKKKGE
;
A
#
# COMPACT_ATOMS: atom_id res chain seq x y z
N MET A 1 36.20 -11.19 2.92
CA MET A 1 34.91 -10.53 3.24
C MET A 1 35.18 -9.09 3.65
N ASN A 2 34.98 -8.11 2.75
CA ASN A 2 35.25 -6.70 3.03
C ASN A 2 34.17 -5.81 2.36
N TYR A 3 32.90 -6.20 2.48
CA TYR A 3 31.81 -5.64 1.67
C TYR A 3 31.08 -4.44 2.28
N PHE A 4 31.43 -3.98 3.49
CA PHE A 4 30.79 -2.80 4.09
C PHE A 4 31.77 -1.96 4.92
N LYS A 5 32.85 -1.45 4.30
CA LYS A 5 33.49 -0.23 4.83
C LYS A 5 32.76 0.98 4.26
N LEU A 6 31.76 1.48 5.00
CA LEU A 6 31.23 2.83 4.77
C LEU A 6 32.41 3.80 4.88
N LYS A 7 32.92 4.29 3.74
CA LYS A 7 34.00 5.29 3.74
C LYS A 7 33.49 6.50 4.51
N LYS A 8 34.17 6.84 5.62
CA LYS A 8 33.87 8.01 6.48
C LYS A 8 33.75 9.30 5.66
N GLU A 9 34.49 9.38 4.55
CA GLU A 9 34.42 10.46 3.55
C GLU A 9 33.03 10.60 2.91
N SER A 10 32.32 9.50 2.66
CA SER A 10 30.97 9.53 2.06
C SER A 10 29.94 10.16 3.00
N LEU A 11 30.06 9.95 4.32
CA LEU A 11 29.19 10.56 5.32
C LEU A 11 29.47 12.06 5.46
N LYS A 12 30.76 12.45 5.49
CA LYS A 12 31.16 13.87 5.56
C LYS A 12 30.65 14.65 4.34
N ASN A 13 30.78 14.07 3.15
CA ASN A 13 30.28 14.63 1.89
C ASN A 13 28.75 14.61 1.77
N TRP A 14 28.07 13.69 2.48
CA TRP A 14 26.62 13.69 2.56
C TRP A 14 26.10 14.82 3.44
N PHE A 15 26.68 15.03 4.62
CA PHE A 15 26.30 16.13 5.51
C PHE A 15 26.57 17.51 4.89
N SER A 16 27.60 17.66 4.06
CA SER A 16 27.82 18.92 3.34
C SER A 16 26.70 19.26 2.34
N ASN A 17 25.83 18.30 2.00
CA ASN A 17 24.66 18.56 1.15
C ASN A 17 23.50 19.20 1.92
N TYR A 18 23.61 19.31 3.24
CA TYR A 18 22.56 19.84 4.11
C TYR A 18 23.07 20.94 5.03
N SER A 19 22.19 21.91 5.28
CA SER A 19 22.29 22.76 6.45
C SER A 19 21.37 22.19 7.53
N LEU A 20 21.86 22.03 8.76
CA LEU A 20 21.01 21.63 9.90
C LEU A 20 19.90 22.66 10.19
N LYS A 21 20.00 23.86 9.63
CA LYS A 21 18.94 24.90 9.68
C LYS A 21 17.89 24.75 8.57
N ASP A 22 18.10 23.88 7.58
CA ASP A 22 17.10 23.66 6.52
C ASP A 22 15.99 22.74 7.04
N TRP A 23 14.81 23.30 7.26
CA TRP A 23 13.63 22.56 7.73
C TRP A 23 13.29 21.35 6.83
N ARG A 24 13.63 21.39 5.53
CA ARG A 24 13.38 20.28 4.60
C ARG A 24 14.16 19.02 4.96
N PHE A 25 15.35 19.19 5.54
CA PHE A 25 16.14 18.07 6.04
C PHE A 25 15.39 17.35 7.15
N TRP A 26 15.00 18.10 8.19
CA TRP A 26 14.27 17.57 9.33
C TRP A 26 12.93 16.98 8.94
N TYR A 27 12.20 17.65 8.03
CA TYR A 27 10.96 17.14 7.48
C TYR A 27 11.14 15.75 6.86
N LYS A 28 12.13 15.59 5.97
CA LYS A 28 12.41 14.31 5.32
C LYS A 28 12.87 13.25 6.31
N ALA A 29 13.75 13.61 7.25
CA ALA A 29 14.27 12.69 8.25
C ALA A 29 13.15 12.16 9.16
N ILE A 30 12.28 13.03 9.66
CA ILE A 30 11.14 12.67 10.50
C ILE A 30 10.14 11.82 9.71
N PHE A 31 9.79 12.25 8.48
CA PHE A 31 8.89 11.49 7.62
C PHE A 31 9.39 10.06 7.39
N VAL A 32 10.66 9.93 6.99
CA VAL A 32 11.31 8.64 6.74
C VAL A 32 11.33 7.79 8.00
N LEU A 33 11.72 8.35 9.15
CA LEU A 33 11.75 7.61 10.41
C LEU A 33 10.38 7.06 10.79
N ILE A 34 9.36 7.93 10.81
CA ILE A 34 7.99 7.56 11.19
C ILE A 34 7.44 6.53 10.20
N MET A 35 7.53 6.78 8.89
CA MET A 35 6.97 5.89 7.89
C MET A 35 7.69 4.55 7.82
N THR A 36 8.99 4.50 8.07
CA THR A 36 9.71 3.22 8.18
C THR A 36 9.20 2.42 9.36
N ILE A 37 8.98 3.03 10.53
CA ILE A 37 8.41 2.33 11.69
C ILE A 37 6.99 1.83 11.37
N VAL A 38 6.14 2.66 10.79
CA VAL A 38 4.76 2.31 10.43
C VAL A 38 4.72 1.15 9.42
N VAL A 39 5.52 1.23 8.35
CA VAL A 39 5.62 0.17 7.34
C VAL A 39 6.15 -1.12 7.96
N LEU A 40 7.28 -1.06 8.69
CA LEU A 40 7.86 -2.25 9.31
C LEU A 40 6.88 -2.90 10.29
N TYR A 41 6.22 -2.11 11.13
CA TYR A 41 5.21 -2.62 12.05
C TYR A 41 4.09 -3.33 11.30
N SER A 42 3.55 -2.73 10.23
CA SER A 42 2.45 -3.34 9.46
C SER A 42 2.80 -4.71 8.89
N TYR A 43 4.05 -4.91 8.44
CA TYR A 43 4.55 -6.20 7.99
C TYR A 43 4.81 -7.17 9.15
N ILE A 44 5.55 -6.72 10.18
CA ILE A 44 5.91 -7.54 11.33
C ILE A 44 4.67 -8.04 12.07
N GLN A 45 3.68 -7.17 12.29
CA GLN A 45 2.42 -7.55 12.97
C GLN A 45 1.70 -8.66 12.20
N ALA A 46 1.63 -8.58 10.87
CA ALA A 46 1.02 -9.62 10.04
C ALA A 46 1.77 -10.96 10.13
N PHE A 47 3.11 -10.92 10.11
CA PHE A 47 3.95 -12.11 10.30
C PHE A 47 3.77 -12.74 11.68
N VAL A 48 3.85 -11.93 12.74
CA VAL A 48 3.74 -12.38 14.12
C VAL A 48 2.34 -12.93 14.39
N SER A 49 1.28 -12.25 13.95
CA SER A 49 -0.10 -12.72 14.10
C SER A 49 -0.30 -14.08 13.44
N SER A 50 0.18 -14.25 12.20
CA SER A 50 0.06 -15.52 11.48
C SER A 50 0.89 -16.64 12.11
N SER A 51 2.08 -16.32 12.62
CA SER A 51 2.91 -17.28 13.36
C SER A 51 2.26 -17.72 14.66
N ASN A 52 1.67 -16.78 15.41
CA ASN A 52 0.97 -17.07 16.66
C ASN A 52 -0.26 -17.96 16.42
N ASN A 53 -1.02 -17.65 15.37
CA ASN A 53 -2.16 -18.45 14.93
C ASN A 53 -1.76 -19.91 14.62
N VAL A 54 -0.65 -20.12 13.92
CA VAL A 54 -0.12 -21.47 13.63
C VAL A 54 0.37 -22.17 14.90
N ALA A 55 1.01 -21.45 15.82
CA ALA A 55 1.43 -22.01 17.10
C ALA A 55 0.22 -22.44 17.95
N GLU A 56 -0.85 -21.65 17.97
CA GLU A 56 -2.12 -21.97 18.64
C GLU A 56 -2.76 -23.23 18.03
N LEU A 57 -2.87 -23.29 16.71
CA LEU A 57 -3.40 -24.46 15.99
C LEU A 57 -2.60 -25.73 16.28
N ASN A 58 -1.27 -25.67 16.25
CA ASN A 58 -0.44 -26.83 16.53
C ASN A 58 -0.53 -27.25 18.01
N LYS A 59 -0.71 -26.33 18.95
CA LYS A 59 -1.00 -26.66 20.35
C LYS A 59 -2.35 -27.38 20.49
N LEU A 60 -3.39 -26.90 19.81
CA LEU A 60 -4.71 -27.54 19.79
C LEU A 60 -4.63 -28.98 19.26
N ILE A 61 -3.94 -29.16 18.13
CA ILE A 61 -3.80 -30.47 17.49
C ILE A 61 -3.01 -31.44 18.39
N ASN A 62 -1.91 -30.97 18.99
CA ASN A 62 -1.03 -31.83 19.79
C ASN A 62 -1.57 -32.15 21.19
N ASN A 63 -2.35 -31.27 21.82
CA ASN A 63 -2.82 -31.46 23.19
C ASN A 63 -3.99 -32.44 23.30
N ASN A 64 -4.70 -32.73 22.21
CA ASN A 64 -5.85 -33.64 22.18
C ASN A 64 -5.51 -34.90 21.36
N GLN A 65 -4.48 -35.65 21.79
CA GLN A 65 -3.95 -36.82 21.07
C GLN A 65 -4.99 -37.94 20.85
N GLU A 66 -6.05 -37.98 21.67
CA GLU A 66 -7.15 -38.95 21.54
C GLU A 66 -8.16 -38.57 20.44
N GLN A 67 -8.13 -37.32 19.96
CA GLN A 67 -9.03 -36.83 18.92
C GLN A 67 -8.30 -36.73 17.58
N THR A 68 -8.76 -37.49 16.58
CA THR A 68 -8.29 -37.31 15.20
C THR A 68 -8.82 -36.00 14.64
N TRP A 69 -7.98 -34.96 14.61
CA TRP A 69 -8.35 -33.67 14.01
C TRP A 69 -8.46 -33.78 12.50
N THR A 70 -9.62 -33.39 11.97
CA THR A 70 -9.83 -33.13 10.55
C THR A 70 -9.83 -31.61 10.32
N ILE A 71 -9.61 -31.17 9.08
CA ILE A 71 -9.73 -29.74 8.73
C ILE A 71 -11.12 -29.20 9.13
N GLN A 72 -12.17 -30.01 8.94
CA GLN A 72 -13.53 -29.64 9.29
C GLN A 72 -13.72 -29.47 10.80
N SER A 73 -13.16 -30.38 11.62
CA SER A 73 -13.28 -30.27 13.08
C SER A 73 -12.45 -29.10 13.63
N ILE A 74 -11.30 -28.79 13.02
CA ILE A 74 -10.54 -27.56 13.34
C ILE A 74 -11.36 -26.32 12.98
N LEU A 75 -11.92 -26.25 11.78
CA LEU A 75 -12.74 -25.12 11.36
C LEU A 75 -13.91 -24.90 12.33
N GLN A 76 -14.64 -25.96 12.69
CA GLN A 76 -15.75 -25.87 13.62
C GLN A 76 -15.30 -25.39 15.00
N TYR A 77 -14.22 -25.96 15.55
CA TYR A 77 -13.65 -25.51 16.83
C TYR A 77 -13.31 -24.02 16.79
N GLY A 78 -12.69 -23.55 15.71
CA GLY A 78 -12.32 -22.14 15.55
C GLY A 78 -13.53 -21.22 15.49
N ILE A 79 -14.61 -21.65 14.84
CA ILE A 79 -15.88 -20.91 14.78
C ILE A 79 -16.48 -20.82 16.18
N ASP A 80 -16.59 -21.96 16.88
CA ASP A 80 -17.21 -22.05 18.20
C ASP A 80 -16.46 -21.24 19.26
N ASN A 81 -15.14 -21.10 19.11
CA ASN A 81 -14.27 -20.37 20.04
C ASN A 81 -13.91 -18.95 19.56
N ASN A 82 -14.47 -18.50 18.42
CA ASN A 82 -14.15 -17.21 17.81
C ASN A 82 -12.62 -16.98 17.65
N SER A 83 -11.92 -18.01 17.17
CA SER A 83 -10.46 -18.00 17.08
C SER A 83 -9.94 -16.99 16.05
N ASN A 84 -8.82 -16.34 16.36
CA ASN A 84 -8.21 -15.30 15.51
C ASN A 84 -7.68 -15.80 14.16
N TRP A 85 -7.59 -17.12 13.96
CA TRP A 85 -7.20 -17.76 12.70
C TRP A 85 -8.38 -18.16 11.81
N ILE A 86 -9.61 -17.87 12.25
CA ILE A 86 -10.80 -17.90 11.40
C ILE A 86 -10.99 -16.53 10.74
N SER A 87 -11.44 -16.57 9.49
CA SER A 87 -11.87 -15.42 8.72
C SER A 87 -13.30 -15.64 8.27
N THR A 88 -14.17 -14.68 8.56
CA THR A 88 -15.57 -14.70 8.13
C THR A 88 -15.74 -13.66 7.03
N THR A 89 -16.17 -14.11 5.85
CA THR A 89 -16.56 -13.21 4.77
C THR A 89 -17.84 -12.45 5.15
N LYS A 90 -18.12 -11.34 4.46
CA LYS A 90 -19.37 -10.59 4.65
C LYS A 90 -20.65 -11.40 4.41
N ASN A 91 -20.56 -12.48 3.66
CA ASN A 91 -21.66 -13.38 3.38
C ASN A 91 -21.79 -14.50 4.43
N GLY A 92 -21.07 -14.41 5.54
CA GLY A 92 -21.11 -15.39 6.63
C GLY A 92 -20.27 -16.65 6.39
N VAL A 93 -19.60 -16.76 5.24
CA VAL A 93 -18.71 -17.92 4.97
C VAL A 93 -17.47 -17.80 5.83
N THR A 94 -17.26 -18.76 6.72
CA THR A 94 -16.11 -18.88 7.61
C THR A 94 -15.06 -19.82 7.01
N SER A 95 -13.80 -19.40 7.00
CA SER A 95 -12.68 -20.24 6.59
C SER A 95 -11.48 -20.04 7.51
N ILE A 96 -10.57 -21.01 7.51
CA ILE A 96 -9.24 -20.81 8.09
C ILE A 96 -8.50 -19.79 7.20
N LYS A 97 -7.70 -18.90 7.80
CA LYS A 97 -6.91 -17.90 7.05
C LYS A 97 -6.05 -18.59 5.99
N GLY A 98 -6.17 -18.15 4.72
CA GLY A 98 -5.52 -18.80 3.58
C GLY A 98 -3.98 -18.82 3.57
N VAL A 99 -3.34 -18.09 4.49
CA VAL A 99 -1.88 -18.14 4.70
C VAL A 99 -1.43 -19.30 5.59
N ILE A 100 -2.39 -20.04 6.14
CA ILE A 100 -2.17 -21.25 6.94
C ILE A 100 -2.42 -22.46 6.05
N VAL A 101 -1.41 -23.32 5.95
CA VAL A 101 -1.47 -24.57 5.20
C VAL A 101 -1.35 -25.74 6.14
N PHE A 102 -2.14 -26.78 5.89
CA PHE A 102 -2.08 -28.03 6.63
C PHE A 102 -1.31 -29.08 5.84
N THR A 103 -0.37 -29.74 6.49
CA THR A 103 0.31 -30.93 5.97
C THR A 103 0.12 -32.08 6.93
N THR A 104 0.17 -33.31 6.43
CA THR A 104 0.17 -34.50 7.28
C THR A 104 1.60 -34.92 7.56
N THR A 105 1.93 -35.20 8.82
CA THR A 105 3.25 -35.76 9.20
C THR A 105 3.36 -37.22 8.76
N THR A 106 4.57 -37.79 8.87
CA THR A 106 4.81 -39.22 8.61
C THR A 106 3.92 -40.14 9.45
N ASP A 107 3.54 -39.66 10.64
CA ASP A 107 2.74 -40.41 11.61
C ASP A 107 1.23 -40.19 11.41
N GLY A 108 0.83 -39.54 10.30
CA GLY A 108 -0.58 -39.28 9.98
C GLY A 108 -1.19 -38.09 10.71
N VAL A 109 -0.43 -37.34 11.51
CA VAL A 109 -0.93 -36.21 12.32
C VAL A 109 -0.96 -34.93 11.49
N LEU A 110 -2.03 -34.15 11.61
CA LEU A 110 -2.15 -32.86 10.94
C LEU A 110 -1.17 -31.84 11.55
N LYS A 111 -0.56 -31.01 10.71
CA LYS A 111 0.34 -29.93 11.15
C LYS A 111 0.00 -28.65 10.40
N ALA A 112 -0.28 -27.59 11.14
CA ALA A 112 -0.42 -26.25 10.58
C ALA A 112 0.95 -25.63 10.32
N SER A 113 1.08 -24.95 9.19
CA SER A 113 2.29 -24.23 8.76
C SER A 113 1.92 -22.86 8.21
N TYR A 114 2.81 -21.89 8.39
CA TYR A 114 2.65 -20.51 7.89
C TYR A 114 3.49 -20.30 6.63
N GLN A 115 2.90 -19.67 5.60
CA GLN A 115 3.59 -19.32 4.36
C GLN A 115 3.90 -17.80 4.28
N PRO A 116 5.09 -17.35 4.71
CA PRO A 116 5.43 -15.93 4.75
C PRO A 116 5.50 -15.26 3.37
N PHE A 117 5.85 -16.02 2.33
CA PHE A 117 5.89 -15.50 0.97
C PHE A 117 4.47 -15.16 0.45
N GLU A 118 3.49 -16.02 0.71
CA GLU A 118 2.09 -15.74 0.34
C GLU A 118 1.55 -14.50 1.06
N GLN A 119 1.93 -14.30 2.33
CA GLN A 119 1.59 -13.07 3.04
C GLN A 119 2.19 -11.83 2.37
N LEU A 120 3.45 -11.89 1.91
CA LEU A 120 4.06 -10.77 1.17
C LEU A 120 3.33 -10.49 -0.13
N VAL A 121 3.00 -11.52 -0.91
CA VAL A 121 2.26 -11.41 -2.18
C VAL A 121 0.85 -10.86 -1.97
N TYR A 122 0.18 -11.30 -0.89
CA TYR A 122 -1.12 -10.74 -0.50
C TYR A 122 -1.00 -9.26 -0.14
N MET A 123 -0.04 -8.89 0.71
CA MET A 123 0.17 -7.51 1.11
C MET A 123 0.53 -6.61 -0.08
N SER A 124 1.34 -7.09 -1.03
CA SER A 124 1.65 -6.34 -2.26
C SER A 124 0.47 -6.18 -3.20
N SER A 125 -0.63 -6.91 -3.01
CA SER A 125 -1.84 -6.70 -3.79
C SER A 125 -2.56 -5.40 -3.41
N PHE A 126 -2.29 -4.80 -2.24
CA PHE A 126 -2.91 -3.55 -1.83
C PHE A 126 -2.16 -2.33 -2.40
N PHE A 127 -2.84 -1.54 -3.24
CA PHE A 127 -2.28 -0.31 -3.80
C PHE A 127 -1.88 0.70 -2.72
N THR A 128 -2.63 0.75 -1.60
CA THR A 128 -2.27 1.56 -0.43
C THR A 128 -0.85 1.28 0.03
N LEU A 129 -0.47 0.01 0.16
CA LEU A 129 0.85 -0.37 0.66
C LEU A 129 1.94 -0.05 -0.36
N ILE A 130 1.71 -0.37 -1.64
CA ILE A 130 2.64 -0.04 -2.72
C ILE A 130 2.86 1.48 -2.80
N SER A 131 1.80 2.29 -2.81
CA SER A 131 1.90 3.75 -2.90
C SER A 131 2.62 4.36 -1.70
N ASN A 132 2.37 3.85 -0.48
CA ASN A 132 3.10 4.28 0.72
C ASN A 132 4.58 3.86 0.68
N LEU A 133 4.91 2.66 0.17
CA LEU A 133 6.29 2.26 -0.08
C LEU A 133 6.97 3.14 -1.13
N LEU A 134 6.27 3.50 -2.21
CA LEU A 134 6.81 4.37 -3.26
C LEU A 134 7.16 5.76 -2.72
N ILE A 135 6.28 6.40 -1.94
CA ILE A 135 6.59 7.71 -1.34
C ILE A 135 7.68 7.59 -0.28
N LEU A 136 7.76 6.49 0.47
CA LEU A 136 8.82 6.25 1.43
C LEU A 136 10.18 6.10 0.73
N ILE A 137 10.26 5.31 -0.34
CA ILE A 137 11.45 5.17 -1.18
C ILE A 137 11.82 6.52 -1.79
N TRP A 138 10.84 7.27 -2.30
CA TRP A 138 11.08 8.60 -2.85
C TRP A 138 11.67 9.53 -1.78
N MET A 139 11.11 9.54 -0.57
CA MET A 139 11.60 10.37 0.55
C MET A 139 12.97 9.95 1.06
N TYR A 140 13.28 8.64 1.06
CA TYR A 140 14.63 8.15 1.31
C TYR A 140 15.61 8.67 0.27
N VAL A 141 15.29 8.57 -1.02
CA VAL A 141 16.19 9.06 -2.09
C VAL A 141 16.31 10.58 -2.04
N ALA A 142 15.24 11.31 -1.70
CA ALA A 142 15.25 12.76 -1.50
C ALA A 142 16.10 13.16 -0.29
N LEU A 143 16.06 12.37 0.79
CA LEU A 143 16.91 12.56 1.97
C LEU A 143 18.38 12.28 1.63
N LEU A 144 18.67 11.27 0.80
CA LEU A 144 20.05 10.93 0.44
C LEU A 144 20.64 11.82 -0.67
N LYS A 145 19.79 12.33 -1.57
CA LYS A 145 20.19 13.08 -2.78
C LYS A 145 19.35 14.35 -2.98
N PRO A 146 19.39 15.33 -2.05
CA PRO A 146 18.52 16.51 -2.06
C PRO A 146 18.63 17.35 -3.34
N TYR A 147 19.83 17.45 -3.93
CA TYR A 147 20.04 18.26 -5.13
C TYR A 147 19.41 17.70 -6.41
N ASN A 148 18.94 16.46 -6.38
CA ASN A 148 18.26 15.82 -7.50
C ASN A 148 16.74 16.06 -7.50
N GLU A 149 16.19 16.65 -6.43
CA GLU A 149 14.77 17.00 -6.34
C GLU A 149 14.35 17.92 -7.49
N GLY A 150 13.28 17.53 -8.17
CA GLY A 150 12.77 18.18 -9.38
C GLY A 150 13.56 17.87 -10.65
N LYS A 151 14.74 17.26 -10.58
CA LYS A 151 15.70 17.22 -11.70
C LYS A 151 15.97 15.81 -12.26
N LYS A 152 16.32 14.83 -11.42
CA LYS A 152 16.91 13.55 -11.89
C LYS A 152 16.31 12.32 -11.23
N GLY A 153 16.25 11.22 -12.01
CA GLY A 153 15.81 9.90 -11.53
C GLY A 153 14.37 9.92 -11.04
N ILE A 154 14.08 9.15 -9.99
CA ILE A 154 12.73 9.12 -9.38
C ILE A 154 12.33 10.47 -8.77
N LEU A 155 13.30 11.34 -8.48
CA LEU A 155 13.08 12.67 -7.90
C LEU A 155 12.77 13.76 -8.92
N ASN A 156 12.76 13.44 -10.23
CA ASN A 156 12.41 14.43 -11.25
C ASN A 156 10.95 14.90 -11.12
N ASN A 157 10.60 16.02 -11.74
CA ASN A 157 9.26 16.60 -11.61
C ASN A 157 8.13 15.67 -12.07
N ARG A 158 8.38 14.83 -13.09
CA ARG A 158 7.43 13.81 -13.55
C ARG A 158 7.16 12.76 -12.48
N GLY A 159 8.22 12.17 -11.93
CA GLY A 159 8.14 11.15 -10.88
C GLY A 159 7.49 11.70 -9.62
N ALA A 160 7.85 12.92 -9.21
CA ALA A 160 7.21 13.60 -8.10
C ALA A 160 5.69 13.75 -8.34
N LEU A 161 5.26 14.25 -9.50
CA LEU A 161 3.83 14.40 -9.81
C LEU A 161 3.09 13.05 -9.86
N ILE A 162 3.68 12.01 -10.44
CA ILE A 162 3.07 10.68 -10.50
C ILE A 162 2.89 10.12 -9.08
N PHE A 163 3.93 10.13 -8.26
CA PHE A 163 3.86 9.57 -6.90
C PHE A 163 2.94 10.38 -5.99
N THR A 164 2.94 11.71 -6.12
CA THR A 164 1.97 12.58 -5.44
C THR A 164 0.55 12.22 -5.85
N THR A 165 0.32 11.94 -7.14
CA THR A 165 -1.01 11.57 -7.63
C THR A 165 -1.43 10.19 -7.15
N TYR A 166 -0.52 9.21 -7.13
CA TYR A 166 -0.82 7.87 -6.61
C TYR A 166 -1.20 7.90 -5.14
N ILE A 167 -0.47 8.63 -4.31
CA ILE A 167 -0.81 8.73 -2.89
C ILE A 167 -2.11 9.52 -2.67
N THR A 168 -2.42 10.48 -3.54
CA THR A 168 -3.73 11.15 -3.54
C THR A 168 -4.87 10.21 -3.93
N ILE A 169 -4.66 9.32 -4.90
CA ILE A 169 -5.65 8.27 -5.22
C ILE A 169 -5.90 7.40 -3.98
N THR A 170 -4.85 6.97 -3.28
CA THR A 170 -4.97 6.24 -2.02
C THR A 170 -5.79 7.01 -0.98
N PHE A 171 -5.46 8.29 -0.76
CA PHE A 171 -6.19 9.18 0.16
C PHE A 171 -7.69 9.27 -0.18
N LEU A 172 -8.01 9.54 -1.45
CA LEU A 172 -9.39 9.74 -1.89
C LEU A 172 -10.19 8.45 -1.88
N LEU A 173 -9.68 7.39 -2.49
CA LEU A 173 -10.39 6.12 -2.56
C LEU A 173 -10.62 5.54 -1.17
N TYR A 174 -9.64 5.64 -0.27
CA TYR A 174 -9.85 5.19 1.09
C TYR A 174 -10.92 6.01 1.80
N ASN A 175 -10.73 7.33 1.90
CA ASN A 175 -11.59 8.17 2.75
C ASN A 175 -13.02 8.32 2.20
N ILE A 176 -13.20 8.31 0.88
CA ILE A 176 -14.52 8.51 0.26
C ILE A 176 -15.24 7.18 0.06
N ILE A 177 -14.49 6.13 -0.30
CA ILE A 177 -15.10 4.89 -0.79
C ILE A 177 -14.88 3.73 0.19
N LEU A 178 -13.63 3.38 0.50
CA LEU A 178 -13.31 2.13 1.20
C LEU A 178 -13.57 2.20 2.72
N ARG A 179 -13.46 3.38 3.33
CA ARG A 179 -13.73 3.56 4.77
C ARG A 179 -15.16 3.19 5.14
N ALA A 180 -16.14 3.64 4.35
CA ALA A 180 -17.55 3.33 4.59
C ALA A 180 -17.92 1.89 4.20
N THR A 181 -17.18 1.29 3.25
CA THR A 181 -17.61 0.04 2.60
C THR A 181 -16.82 -1.18 3.04
N VAL A 182 -15.59 -1.05 3.52
CA VAL A 182 -14.65 -2.20 3.63
C VAL A 182 -13.79 -2.17 4.89
N SER A 183 -13.59 -1.03 5.57
CA SER A 183 -12.63 -0.98 6.68
C SER A 183 -13.18 -1.62 7.96
N MET A 184 -12.81 -2.87 8.21
CA MET A 184 -12.76 -3.46 9.55
C MET A 184 -11.36 -3.20 10.11
N VAL A 185 -11.19 -2.04 10.74
CA VAL A 185 -9.97 -1.79 11.52
C VAL A 185 -10.18 -2.43 12.88
N ASP A 186 -9.19 -3.19 13.35
CA ASP A 186 -9.23 -3.73 14.71
C ASP A 186 -9.49 -2.59 15.70
N ASN A 187 -10.30 -2.85 16.73
CA ASN A 187 -10.65 -1.89 17.77
C ASN A 187 -9.48 -1.62 18.74
N ASN A 188 -8.26 -1.45 18.25
CA ASN A 188 -7.11 -1.05 19.03
C ASN A 188 -6.50 0.23 18.45
N PHE A 189 -5.98 1.06 19.35
CA PHE A 189 -5.44 2.37 19.01
C PHE A 189 -4.32 2.30 17.95
N ILE A 190 -3.45 1.29 18.03
CA ILE A 190 -2.30 1.16 17.13
C ILE A 190 -2.75 0.85 15.70
N SER A 191 -3.70 -0.07 15.51
CA SER A 191 -4.29 -0.38 14.21
C SER A 191 -4.97 0.85 13.61
N HIS A 192 -5.72 1.62 14.40
CA HIS A 192 -6.31 2.88 13.94
C HIS A 192 -5.26 3.92 13.55
N LEU A 193 -4.23 4.10 14.37
CA LEU A 193 -3.14 5.03 14.09
C LEU A 193 -2.44 4.68 12.78
N ILE A 194 -2.05 3.42 12.58
CA ILE A 194 -1.39 2.96 11.35
C ILE A 194 -2.29 3.15 10.13
N ASN A 195 -3.57 2.83 10.29
CA ASN A 195 -4.54 3.01 9.22
C ASN A 195 -4.65 4.49 8.82
N GLU A 196 -4.73 5.43 9.77
CA GLU A 196 -4.73 6.87 9.47
C GLU A 196 -3.38 7.35 8.93
N MET A 197 -2.26 6.77 9.37
CA MET A 197 -0.94 7.09 8.83
C MET A 197 -0.86 6.77 7.34
N PHE A 198 -1.31 5.59 6.91
CA PHE A 198 -1.25 5.18 5.51
C PHE A 198 -2.26 5.88 4.59
N HIS A 199 -3.43 6.25 5.12
CA HIS A 199 -4.52 6.73 4.28
C HIS A 199 -4.78 8.23 4.39
N THR A 200 -4.24 8.90 5.41
CA THR A 200 -4.52 10.32 5.68
C THR A 200 -3.23 11.10 5.89
N VAL A 201 -2.46 10.78 6.94
CA VAL A 201 -1.32 11.61 7.37
C VAL A 201 -0.18 11.59 6.35
N ALA A 202 0.31 10.41 5.96
CA ALA A 202 1.41 10.30 5.00
C ALA A 202 1.06 10.84 3.61
N PRO A 203 -0.15 10.60 3.04
CA PRO A 203 -0.59 11.25 1.83
C PRO A 203 -0.55 12.78 1.88
N ILE A 204 -1.17 13.39 2.90
CA ILE A 204 -1.23 14.85 3.02
C ILE A 204 0.17 15.43 3.20
N ALA A 205 0.97 14.82 4.07
CA ALA A 205 2.35 15.22 4.32
C ALA A 205 3.16 15.17 3.01
N PHE A 206 3.15 14.04 2.29
CA PHE A 206 3.92 13.90 1.05
C PHE A 206 3.47 14.89 -0.04
N VAL A 207 2.16 15.05 -0.24
CA VAL A 207 1.61 16.03 -1.19
C VAL A 207 2.06 17.45 -0.84
N GLY A 208 1.93 17.83 0.44
CA GLY A 208 2.39 19.12 0.95
C GLY A 208 3.88 19.35 0.70
N TYR A 209 4.72 18.34 0.96
CA TYR A 209 6.15 18.42 0.70
C TYR A 209 6.47 18.61 -0.78
N VAL A 210 5.84 17.83 -1.66
CA VAL A 210 6.10 17.95 -3.10
C VAL A 210 5.65 19.33 -3.60
N ILE A 211 4.52 19.86 -3.13
CA ILE A 211 4.04 21.19 -3.56
C ILE A 211 4.93 22.32 -3.02
N PHE A 212 5.20 22.32 -1.72
CA PHE A 212 5.81 23.47 -1.03
C PHE A 212 7.30 23.32 -0.70
N GLY A 213 7.76 22.08 -0.46
CA GLY A 213 9.10 21.75 0.00
C GLY A 213 10.17 21.72 -1.09
N ILE A 214 9.84 21.32 -2.32
CA ILE A 214 10.82 21.21 -3.41
C ILE A 214 11.22 22.61 -3.94
N LYS A 215 12.52 22.88 -4.05
CA LYS A 215 13.05 24.09 -4.72
C LYS A 215 12.86 23.92 -6.23
N ARG A 216 12.13 24.83 -6.87
CA ARG A 216 11.87 24.81 -8.31
C ARG A 216 12.12 26.15 -8.95
N GLU A 217 12.65 26.11 -10.17
CA GLU A 217 12.71 27.22 -11.10
C GLU A 217 11.68 27.03 -12.23
N THR A 218 11.35 28.09 -12.96
CA THR A 218 10.39 28.03 -14.09
C THR A 218 10.80 27.02 -15.15
N LYS A 219 12.10 26.93 -15.45
CA LYS A 219 12.68 25.98 -16.42
C LYS A 219 12.50 24.52 -16.01
N ASP A 220 12.28 24.25 -14.73
CA ASP A 220 12.11 22.88 -14.23
C ASP A 220 10.68 22.38 -14.46
N LEU A 221 9.71 23.27 -14.70
CA LEU A 221 8.31 22.89 -14.85
C LEU A 221 8.04 22.16 -16.15
N LEU A 222 7.18 21.13 -16.06
CA LEU A 222 6.80 20.35 -17.22
C LEU A 222 6.07 21.20 -18.25
N SER A 223 6.51 21.11 -19.51
CA SER A 223 5.75 21.60 -20.65
C SER A 223 4.40 20.87 -20.73
N PHE A 224 3.45 21.41 -21.50
CA PHE A 224 2.17 20.71 -21.70
C PHE A 224 2.37 19.34 -22.37
N LYS A 225 3.33 19.22 -23.29
CA LYS A 225 3.71 17.94 -23.91
C LYS A 225 4.23 16.95 -22.86
N ASP A 226 5.10 17.40 -21.96
CA ASP A 226 5.61 16.57 -20.87
C ASP A 226 4.54 16.19 -19.86
N LEU A 227 3.56 17.07 -19.63
CA LEU A 227 2.41 16.79 -18.78
C LEU A 227 1.55 15.66 -19.38
N LYS A 228 1.24 15.70 -20.68
CA LYS A 228 0.54 14.59 -21.36
C LYS A 228 1.29 13.27 -21.23
N LEU A 229 2.61 13.30 -21.40
CA LEU A 229 3.44 12.12 -21.23
C LEU A 229 3.45 11.63 -19.77
N THR A 230 3.36 12.57 -18.81
CA THR A 230 3.20 12.25 -17.39
C THR A 230 1.86 11.59 -17.10
N TRP A 231 0.76 12.02 -17.74
CA TRP A 231 -0.53 11.34 -17.65
C TRP A 231 -0.44 9.91 -18.16
N LEU A 232 0.18 9.71 -19.33
CA LEU A 232 0.33 8.38 -19.91
C LEU A 232 1.11 7.45 -18.96
N TYR A 233 2.26 7.88 -18.45
CA TYR A 233 3.04 7.05 -17.52
C TYR A 233 2.32 6.79 -16.20
N GLY A 234 1.60 7.77 -15.66
CA GLY A 234 0.78 7.59 -14.46
C GLY A 234 -0.35 6.57 -14.68
N ILE A 235 -1.08 6.68 -15.78
CA ILE A 235 -2.16 5.75 -16.13
C ILE A 235 -1.59 4.35 -16.41
N SER A 236 -0.49 4.25 -17.16
CA SER A 236 0.18 2.98 -17.44
C SER A 236 0.60 2.25 -16.17
N GLY A 237 1.12 2.96 -15.16
CA GLY A 237 1.47 2.33 -13.89
C GLY A 237 0.25 1.85 -13.09
N LEU A 238 -0.86 2.59 -13.14
CA LEU A 238 -2.13 2.18 -12.52
C LEU A 238 -2.75 0.95 -13.21
N ILE A 239 -2.72 0.92 -14.54
CA ILE A 239 -3.13 -0.25 -15.32
C ILE A 239 -2.23 -1.44 -15.01
N GLY A 240 -0.91 -1.25 -14.95
CA GLY A 240 0.04 -2.31 -14.59
C GLY A 240 -0.26 -2.92 -13.22
N TYR A 241 -0.55 -2.08 -12.22
CA TYR A 241 -1.02 -2.55 -10.92
C TYR A 241 -2.35 -3.31 -11.02
N GLY A 242 -3.34 -2.77 -11.74
CA GLY A 242 -4.66 -3.41 -11.89
C GLY A 242 -4.56 -4.79 -12.54
N VAL A 243 -3.76 -4.92 -13.60
CA VAL A 243 -3.47 -6.20 -14.27
C VAL A 243 -2.83 -7.18 -13.30
N TYR A 244 -1.81 -6.76 -12.55
CA TYR A 244 -1.18 -7.61 -11.52
C TYR A 244 -2.20 -8.11 -10.48
N ALA A 245 -3.01 -7.21 -9.92
CA ALA A 245 -3.98 -7.56 -8.90
C ALA A 245 -5.09 -8.50 -9.44
N ILE A 246 -5.51 -8.31 -10.69
CA ILE A 246 -6.48 -9.19 -11.36
C ILE A 246 -5.89 -10.57 -11.61
N ILE A 247 -4.71 -10.68 -12.21
CA ILE A 247 -4.06 -11.97 -12.49
C ILE A 247 -3.92 -12.76 -11.20
N ARG A 248 -3.43 -12.11 -10.14
CA ARG A 248 -3.28 -12.72 -8.82
C ARG A 248 -4.63 -13.18 -8.27
N GLY A 249 -5.68 -12.37 -8.37
CA GLY A 249 -7.02 -12.76 -7.93
C GLY A 249 -7.61 -13.93 -8.72
N LEU A 250 -7.40 -13.97 -10.03
CA LEU A 250 -7.81 -15.10 -10.88
C LEU A 250 -7.09 -16.40 -10.49
N ILE A 251 -5.80 -16.34 -10.18
CA ILE A 251 -5.04 -17.50 -9.67
C ILE A 251 -5.65 -18.02 -8.36
N MET A 252 -5.99 -17.11 -7.43
CA MET A 252 -6.63 -17.48 -6.16
C MET A 252 -8.00 -18.12 -6.38
N VAL A 253 -8.80 -17.58 -7.32
CA VAL A 253 -10.11 -18.15 -7.68
C VAL A 253 -9.98 -19.52 -8.32
N ALA A 254 -9.02 -19.70 -9.23
CA ALA A 254 -8.72 -21.00 -9.82
C ALA A 254 -8.28 -22.03 -8.76
N GLY A 255 -7.60 -21.56 -7.70
CA GLY A 255 -7.25 -22.36 -6.53
C GLY A 255 -8.39 -22.60 -5.53
N GLY A 256 -9.62 -22.17 -5.82
CA GLY A 256 -10.81 -22.40 -4.99
C GLY A 256 -11.12 -21.29 -3.98
N THR A 257 -10.40 -20.17 -3.99
CA THR A 257 -10.77 -19.00 -3.18
C THR A 257 -12.02 -18.33 -3.76
N PRO A 258 -13.05 -18.00 -2.96
CA PRO A 258 -14.21 -17.26 -3.48
C PRO A 258 -13.79 -15.94 -4.14
N GLY A 259 -14.33 -15.62 -5.31
CA GLY A 259 -14.02 -14.35 -6.01
C GLY A 259 -14.51 -13.10 -5.27
N SER A 260 -15.48 -13.25 -4.38
CA SER A 260 -15.92 -12.20 -3.45
C SER A 260 -14.96 -11.96 -2.28
N SER A 261 -13.97 -12.84 -2.09
CA SER A 261 -13.01 -12.74 -0.98
C SER A 261 -11.96 -11.66 -1.22
N GLN A 262 -11.64 -10.92 -0.15
CA GLN A 262 -10.50 -10.00 -0.15
C GLN A 262 -9.16 -10.74 -0.33
N LEU A 263 -9.12 -12.02 0.04
CA LEU A 263 -7.97 -12.88 -0.21
C LEU A 263 -7.77 -13.16 -1.69
N ALA A 264 -8.80 -13.08 -2.54
CA ALA A 264 -8.66 -13.13 -3.99
C ALA A 264 -8.37 -11.72 -4.55
N PHE A 265 -9.29 -10.78 -4.31
CA PHE A 265 -9.17 -9.43 -4.85
C PHE A 265 -9.16 -8.39 -3.72
N PRO A 266 -8.13 -7.52 -3.66
CA PRO A 266 -7.92 -6.62 -2.52
C PRO A 266 -9.00 -5.52 -2.41
N TYR A 267 -9.72 -5.25 -3.52
CA TYR A 267 -10.77 -4.23 -3.57
C TYR A 267 -12.03 -4.77 -4.27
N PRO A 268 -13.24 -4.30 -3.88
CA PRO A 268 -14.49 -4.72 -4.51
C PRO A 268 -14.51 -4.46 -6.04
N PHE A 269 -13.99 -3.32 -6.48
CA PHE A 269 -13.92 -2.97 -7.91
C PHE A 269 -12.90 -3.80 -8.72
N LEU A 270 -12.19 -4.73 -8.09
CA LEU A 270 -11.32 -5.70 -8.77
C LEU A 270 -11.93 -7.10 -8.85
N GLN A 271 -13.10 -7.34 -8.24
CA GLN A 271 -13.78 -8.65 -8.20
C GLN A 271 -14.44 -8.99 -9.54
N ILE A 272 -13.65 -9.05 -10.62
CA ILE A 272 -14.15 -9.17 -12.00
C ILE A 272 -14.91 -10.47 -12.30
N THR A 273 -14.76 -11.49 -11.45
CA THR A 273 -15.44 -12.79 -11.57
C THR A 273 -16.85 -12.79 -10.99
N GLU A 274 -17.19 -11.80 -10.16
CA GLU A 274 -18.45 -11.76 -9.44
C GLU A 274 -19.58 -11.20 -10.31
N LYS A 275 -20.72 -11.90 -10.32
CA LYS A 275 -21.92 -11.46 -11.04
C LYS A 275 -22.57 -10.23 -10.43
N ALA A 276 -22.37 -10.03 -9.13
CA ALA A 276 -22.90 -8.90 -8.39
C ALA A 276 -21.95 -8.54 -7.24
N VAL A 277 -21.41 -7.33 -7.28
CA VAL A 277 -20.53 -6.75 -6.26
C VAL A 277 -21.26 -5.59 -5.60
N LYS A 278 -21.48 -5.70 -4.29
CA LYS A 278 -22.10 -4.65 -3.49
C LYS A 278 -21.06 -3.64 -3.01
N MET A 279 -21.24 -2.37 -3.37
CA MET A 279 -20.42 -1.24 -2.95
C MET A 279 -21.32 -0.12 -2.43
N GLY A 280 -21.54 -0.10 -1.11
CA GLY A 280 -22.53 0.78 -0.50
C GLY A 280 -23.95 0.38 -0.92
N ASN A 281 -24.70 1.32 -1.48
CA ASN A 281 -26.07 1.11 -1.99
C ASN A 281 -26.11 0.68 -3.45
N ILE A 282 -24.95 0.51 -4.10
CA ILE A 282 -24.84 0.12 -5.50
C ILE A 282 -24.46 -1.36 -5.57
N GLU A 283 -25.13 -2.11 -6.44
CA GLU A 283 -24.80 -3.50 -6.77
C GLU A 283 -24.68 -3.63 -8.28
N LEU A 284 -23.50 -4.01 -8.76
CA LEU A 284 -23.19 -4.10 -10.19
C LEU A 284 -22.33 -5.33 -10.47
N PRO A 285 -22.35 -5.88 -11.71
CA PRO A 285 -21.39 -6.91 -12.10
C PRO A 285 -19.95 -6.44 -11.92
N GLY A 286 -19.08 -7.30 -11.42
CA GLY A 286 -17.72 -6.95 -11.06
C GLY A 286 -16.91 -6.39 -12.23
N ILE A 287 -17.09 -6.94 -13.43
CA ILE A 287 -16.46 -6.42 -14.65
C ILE A 287 -16.91 -5.00 -15.01
N VAL A 288 -18.19 -4.67 -14.78
CA VAL A 288 -18.73 -3.33 -15.02
C VAL A 288 -18.16 -2.35 -14.00
N LEU A 289 -18.12 -2.74 -12.72
CA LEU A 289 -17.52 -1.94 -11.66
C LEU A 289 -16.04 -1.65 -11.92
N PHE A 290 -15.29 -2.66 -12.39
CA PHE A 290 -13.90 -2.50 -12.80
C PHE A 290 -13.73 -1.45 -13.91
N LEU A 291 -14.51 -1.54 -14.98
CA LEU A 291 -14.44 -0.58 -16.09
C LEU A 291 -14.76 0.86 -15.65
N ILE A 292 -15.76 1.03 -14.77
CA ILE A 292 -16.08 2.33 -14.17
C ILE A 292 -14.87 2.87 -13.39
N PHE A 293 -14.26 2.04 -12.53
CA PHE A 293 -13.13 2.46 -11.71
C PHE A 293 -11.87 2.76 -12.53
N VAL A 294 -11.65 2.09 -13.67
CA VAL A 294 -10.57 2.45 -14.61
C VAL A 294 -10.74 3.90 -15.09
N VAL A 295 -11.96 4.29 -15.49
CA VAL A 295 -12.24 5.66 -15.94
C VAL A 295 -12.13 6.67 -14.80
N VAL A 296 -12.67 6.35 -13.62
CA VAL A 296 -12.60 7.22 -12.43
C VAL A 296 -11.15 7.46 -12.02
N ILE A 297 -10.36 6.39 -11.89
CA ILE A 297 -8.96 6.48 -11.48
C ILE A 297 -8.11 7.22 -12.52
N ALA A 298 -8.34 6.98 -13.82
CA ALA A 298 -7.68 7.73 -14.88
C ALA A 298 -8.02 9.23 -14.83
N SER A 299 -9.28 9.56 -14.57
CA SER A 299 -9.76 10.93 -14.44
C SER A 299 -9.14 11.64 -13.23
N ILE A 300 -9.06 10.97 -12.06
CA ILE A 300 -8.35 11.46 -10.87
C ILE A 300 -6.87 11.68 -11.22
N CYS A 301 -6.25 10.74 -11.93
CA CYS A 301 -4.85 10.84 -12.31
C CYS A 301 -4.57 12.08 -13.18
N ILE A 302 -5.36 12.28 -14.24
CA ILE A 302 -5.25 13.45 -15.12
C ILE A 302 -5.55 14.75 -14.36
N GLY A 303 -6.64 14.76 -13.58
CA GLY A 303 -7.09 15.93 -12.84
C GLY A 303 -6.05 16.40 -11.83
N PHE A 304 -5.54 15.51 -10.97
CA PHE A 304 -4.60 15.88 -9.91
C PHE A 304 -3.20 16.17 -10.42
N THR A 305 -2.66 15.42 -11.38
CA THR A 305 -1.38 15.80 -12.01
C THR A 305 -1.44 17.20 -12.63
N SER A 306 -2.55 17.54 -13.27
CA SER A 306 -2.77 18.87 -13.87
C SER A 306 -2.93 19.95 -12.80
N LEU A 307 -3.74 19.68 -11.78
CA LEU A 307 -3.97 20.59 -10.65
C LEU A 307 -2.66 20.91 -9.93
N TYR A 308 -1.86 19.90 -9.60
CA TYR A 308 -0.59 20.10 -8.93
C TYR A 308 0.39 20.91 -9.76
N ARG A 309 0.45 20.69 -11.08
CA ARG A 309 1.24 21.54 -11.98
C ARG A 309 0.78 23.00 -11.92
N VAL A 310 -0.52 23.26 -11.95
CA VAL A 310 -1.09 24.63 -11.87
C VAL A 310 -0.72 25.29 -10.54
N ILE A 311 -0.86 24.57 -9.42
CA ILE A 311 -0.48 25.07 -8.10
C ILE A 311 1.01 25.41 -8.05
N MET A 312 1.88 24.54 -8.55
CA MET A 312 3.33 24.77 -8.59
C MET A 312 3.69 26.00 -9.43
N LEU A 313 3.07 26.17 -10.60
CA LEU A 313 3.23 27.36 -11.45
C LEU A 313 2.86 28.65 -10.69
N LYS A 314 1.70 28.64 -10.01
CA LYS A 314 1.23 29.80 -9.24
C LYS A 314 2.21 30.16 -8.11
N ILE A 315 2.73 29.17 -7.38
CA ILE A 315 3.72 29.38 -6.31
C ILE A 315 5.01 30.00 -6.85
N ILE A 316 5.50 29.53 -8.00
CA ILE A 316 6.72 30.05 -8.62
C ILE A 316 6.51 31.49 -9.08
N ASN A 317 5.40 31.79 -9.75
CA ASN A 317 5.09 33.13 -10.23
C ASN A 317 5.00 34.15 -9.08
N VAL A 318 4.40 33.77 -7.95
CA VAL A 318 4.36 34.63 -6.75
C VAL A 318 5.78 34.89 -6.21
N LYS A 319 6.65 33.88 -6.18
CA LYS A 319 8.05 34.05 -5.74
C LYS A 319 8.86 34.93 -6.68
N LEU A 320 8.59 34.90 -7.98
CA LEU A 320 9.28 35.74 -8.96
C LEU A 320 8.86 37.20 -8.83
N LYS A 321 7.55 37.49 -8.66
CA LYS A 321 7.07 38.85 -8.42
C LYS A 321 7.74 39.49 -7.20
N LYS A 322 7.80 38.77 -6.08
CA LYS A 322 8.48 39.23 -4.85
C LYS A 322 10.00 39.42 -4.95
N LYS A 323 10.65 38.98 -6.03
CA LYS A 323 12.08 39.18 -6.26
C LYS A 323 12.37 40.34 -7.23
N GLY A 324 11.36 40.77 -7.98
CA GLY A 324 11.44 41.93 -8.86
C GLY A 324 10.93 43.23 -8.23
N GLU A 325 10.32 43.13 -7.04
CA GLU A 325 10.07 44.20 -6.08
C GLU A 325 11.22 44.26 -5.07
#